data_AF-A0A7W1LAZ1-F1
#
_entry.id   AF-A0A7W1LAZ1-F1
#
_cell.length_a   1.000
_cell.length_b   1.000
_cell.length_c   1.000
_cell.angle_alpha   90.00
_cell.angle_beta   90.00
_cell.angle_gamma   90.00
#
_symmetry.space_group_name_H-M   'P 1'
#
loop_
_entity.id
_entity.type
_entity.pdbx_description
1 polymer ?
#
loop_
_entity_poly.entity_id
_entity_poly.type
_entity_poly.pdbx_seq_one_letter_code
_entity_poly.pdbx_strand_id
1 'polypeptide(L)'
;AQPARYKTGYLESIFLVFPTNYLTISSTVNLYGTQFGTDKIAHFFQQGYTYYKIYNRALAKGLAPDEAAQKAVRWGQKTERTFYGTLVSGVYSNADLFANYVGMKFYQGLTRPVKIGNNTKPAVLLLKNGIWTLAENADLRTFLIKPFISNHLNEALNPSMFIKGLRSSVRRTVRKQSCQQWLKQYPNLSQTDLNQTLEGSKFWYGEDYGFTDSENFVTIANTCFSN
;
A
#
# COMPACT_ATOMS: atom_id res chain seq x y z
N ALA A 1 -13.30 -16.26 -22.03
CA ALA A 1 -12.08 -15.69 -22.64
C ALA A 1 -10.96 -15.70 -21.59
N GLN A 2 -9.85 -16.40 -21.84
CA GLN A 2 -8.65 -16.25 -21.01
C GLN A 2 -8.12 -14.82 -21.22
N PRO A 3 -7.82 -14.04 -20.17
CA PRO A 3 -7.13 -12.77 -20.36
C PRO A 3 -5.77 -13.05 -21.00
N ALA A 4 -5.40 -12.26 -21.99
CA ALA A 4 -4.14 -12.38 -22.71
C ALA A 4 -2.98 -12.47 -21.71
N ARG A 5 -2.21 -13.57 -21.77
CA ARG A 5 -0.97 -13.71 -21.00
C ARG A 5 0.05 -12.76 -21.59
N TYR A 6 0.21 -11.58 -20.99
CA TYR A 6 1.37 -10.76 -21.22
C TYR A 6 2.57 -11.44 -20.54
N LYS A 7 3.36 -12.16 -21.34
CA LYS A 7 4.60 -12.81 -20.90
C LYS A 7 5.74 -12.04 -21.57
N THR A 8 6.35 -11.11 -20.85
CA THR A 8 7.54 -10.41 -21.35
C THR A 8 8.68 -11.39 -21.53
N GLY A 9 9.42 -11.26 -22.63
CA GLY A 9 10.66 -12.01 -22.83
C GLY A 9 11.67 -11.66 -21.72
N TYR A 10 12.50 -12.62 -21.33
CA TYR A 10 13.47 -12.48 -20.23
C TYR A 10 14.42 -11.28 -20.42
N LEU A 11 14.66 -10.86 -21.68
CA LEU A 11 15.51 -9.73 -22.06
C LEU A 11 14.79 -8.38 -22.19
N GLU A 12 13.45 -8.39 -22.28
CA GLU A 12 12.61 -7.17 -22.31
C GLU A 12 12.05 -6.82 -20.93
N SER A 13 12.31 -7.70 -19.98
CA SER A 13 11.97 -7.56 -18.57
C SER A 13 13.04 -6.74 -17.86
N ILE A 14 12.65 -5.75 -17.05
CA ILE A 14 13.57 -5.02 -16.16
C ILE A 14 14.20 -5.92 -15.08
N PHE A 15 13.80 -7.19 -14.99
CA PHE A 15 14.39 -8.22 -14.15
C PHE A 15 15.66 -8.80 -14.79
N LEU A 16 16.70 -7.97 -14.92
CA LEU A 16 18.07 -8.47 -15.05
C LEU A 16 18.51 -9.00 -13.68
N VAL A 17 18.48 -10.33 -13.53
CA VAL A 17 19.11 -11.03 -12.40
C VAL A 17 20.62 -10.83 -12.51
N PHE A 18 21.10 -9.70 -11.98
CA PHE A 18 22.49 -9.53 -11.59
C PHE A 18 22.64 -10.06 -10.16
N PRO A 19 23.66 -10.89 -9.85
CA PRO A 19 23.82 -11.51 -8.53
C PRO A 19 24.11 -10.54 -7.37
N THR A 20 24.09 -9.22 -7.62
CA THR A 20 24.22 -8.14 -6.64
C THR A 20 22.95 -7.30 -6.46
N ASN A 21 21.86 -7.58 -7.20
CA ASN A 21 20.60 -6.83 -7.12
C ASN A 21 19.61 -7.48 -6.15
N TYR A 22 19.76 -7.19 -4.85
CA TYR A 22 18.66 -7.28 -3.89
C TYR A 22 17.64 -6.12 -4.03
N LEU A 23 17.78 -5.28 -5.07
CA LEU A 23 16.86 -4.22 -5.42
C LEU A 23 15.81 -4.76 -6.40
N THR A 24 14.88 -5.57 -5.92
CA THR A 24 13.74 -6.01 -6.73
C THR A 24 12.76 -4.85 -6.89
N ILE A 25 12.90 -4.08 -7.98
CA ILE A 25 11.87 -3.12 -8.39
C ILE A 25 10.68 -3.93 -8.89
N SER A 26 9.58 -3.82 -8.17
CA SER A 26 8.31 -4.45 -8.49
C SER A 26 7.67 -3.77 -9.69
N SER A 27 7.06 -4.54 -10.60
CA SER A 27 6.31 -3.96 -11.72
C SER A 27 5.10 -3.18 -11.21
N THR A 28 4.77 -2.06 -11.87
CA THR A 28 3.57 -1.29 -11.55
C THR A 28 2.35 -1.86 -12.28
N VAL A 29 1.23 -1.98 -11.57
CA VAL A 29 -0.07 -2.34 -12.14
C VAL A 29 -1.05 -1.18 -11.95
N ASN A 30 -2.06 -1.11 -12.81
CA ASN A 30 -3.23 -0.25 -12.61
C ASN A 30 -4.43 -1.10 -12.22
N LEU A 31 -4.94 -0.90 -11.02
CA LEU A 31 -6.13 -1.58 -10.51
C LEU A 31 -7.13 -0.53 -10.04
N TYR A 32 -8.34 -0.55 -10.60
CA TYR A 32 -9.41 0.42 -10.33
C TYR A 32 -9.01 1.90 -10.46
N GLY A 33 -8.07 2.21 -11.35
CA GLY A 33 -7.57 3.57 -11.57
C GLY A 33 -6.41 3.98 -10.66
N THR A 34 -5.97 3.11 -9.75
CA THR A 34 -4.81 3.34 -8.89
C THR A 34 -3.60 2.57 -9.42
N GLN A 35 -2.48 3.27 -9.56
CA GLN A 35 -1.18 2.68 -9.92
C GLN A 35 -0.36 2.36 -8.69
N PHE A 36 0.16 1.14 -8.58
CA PHE A 36 1.02 0.71 -7.46
C PHE A 36 1.86 -0.52 -7.83
N GLY A 37 2.93 -0.78 -7.08
CA GLY A 37 3.79 -1.94 -7.27
C GLY A 37 3.09 -3.26 -6.93
N THR A 38 3.33 -4.33 -7.69
CA THR A 38 2.75 -5.67 -7.47
C THR A 38 3.04 -6.27 -6.08
N ASP A 39 4.11 -5.84 -5.43
CA ASP A 39 4.49 -6.18 -4.06
C ASP A 39 3.41 -5.74 -3.06
N LYS A 40 2.69 -4.64 -3.31
CA LYS A 40 1.59 -4.20 -2.45
C LYS A 40 0.45 -5.22 -2.39
N ILE A 41 0.29 -6.06 -3.42
CA ILE A 41 -0.66 -7.18 -3.41
C ILE A 41 -0.22 -8.24 -2.40
N ALA A 42 1.07 -8.55 -2.34
CA ALA A 42 1.62 -9.47 -1.34
C ALA A 42 1.46 -8.88 0.07
N HIS A 43 1.72 -7.58 0.25
CA HIS A 43 1.47 -6.89 1.52
C HIS A 43 0.00 -6.95 1.93
N PHE A 44 -0.92 -6.70 1.00
CA PHE A 44 -2.37 -6.76 1.24
C PHE A 44 -2.82 -8.14 1.77
N PHE A 45 -2.42 -9.23 1.10
CA PHE A 45 -2.87 -10.56 1.51
C PHE A 45 -2.03 -11.17 2.64
N GLN A 46 -0.71 -11.20 2.50
CA GLN A 46 0.16 -11.91 3.45
C GLN A 46 0.38 -11.10 4.74
N GLN A 47 0.81 -9.85 4.61
CA GLN A 47 1.11 -9.02 5.77
C GLN A 47 -0.18 -8.46 6.39
N GLY A 48 -1.21 -8.21 5.58
CA GLY A 48 -2.56 -7.95 6.07
C GLY A 48 -3.13 -9.09 6.91
N TYR A 49 -2.93 -10.35 6.52
CA TYR A 49 -3.31 -11.49 7.37
C TYR A 49 -2.50 -11.53 8.67
N THR A 50 -1.22 -11.14 8.62
CA THR A 50 -0.39 -11.05 9.83
C THR A 50 -0.90 -9.97 10.78
N TYR A 51 -1.25 -8.78 10.27
CA TYR A 51 -1.93 -7.74 11.06
C TYR A 51 -3.24 -8.24 11.65
N TYR A 52 -4.06 -8.95 10.87
CA TYR A 52 -5.30 -9.56 11.32
C TYR A 52 -5.10 -10.53 12.49
N LYS A 53 -4.07 -11.39 12.44
CA LYS A 53 -3.72 -12.27 13.56
C LYS A 53 -3.29 -11.50 14.80
N ILE A 54 -2.49 -10.44 14.64
CA ILE A 54 -2.04 -9.60 15.76
C ILE A 54 -3.22 -8.90 16.41
N TYR A 55 -4.11 -8.33 15.59
CA TYR A 55 -5.35 -7.70 16.01
C TYR A 55 -6.23 -8.67 16.82
N ASN A 56 -6.51 -9.87 16.30
CA ASN A 56 -7.35 -10.83 17.02
C ASN A 56 -6.71 -11.33 18.32
N ARG A 57 -5.38 -11.52 18.36
CA ARG A 57 -4.67 -11.85 19.61
C ARG A 57 -4.72 -10.73 20.62
N ALA A 58 -4.78 -9.47 20.17
CA ALA A 58 -4.94 -8.32 21.06
C ALA A 58 -6.36 -8.26 21.64
N LEU A 59 -7.39 -8.47 20.81
CA LEU A 59 -8.77 -8.59 21.27
C LEU A 59 -8.95 -9.73 22.28
N ALA A 60 -8.36 -10.90 22.01
CA ALA A 60 -8.41 -12.04 22.92
C ALA A 60 -7.73 -11.77 24.29
N LYS A 61 -6.90 -10.73 24.37
CA LYS A 61 -6.26 -10.25 25.60
C LYS A 61 -7.04 -9.10 26.27
N GLY A 62 -8.24 -8.78 25.78
CA GLY A 62 -9.12 -7.76 26.34
C GLY A 62 -8.84 -6.33 25.87
N LEU A 63 -7.98 -6.13 24.87
CA LEU A 63 -7.76 -4.78 24.31
C LEU A 63 -8.99 -4.32 23.52
N ALA A 64 -9.26 -3.01 23.55
CA ALA A 64 -10.30 -2.42 22.72
C ALA A 64 -9.94 -2.54 21.22
N PRO A 65 -10.93 -2.52 20.30
CA PRO A 65 -10.68 -2.62 18.87
C PRO A 65 -9.65 -1.64 18.32
N ASP A 66 -9.69 -0.38 18.74
CA ASP A 66 -8.76 0.65 18.25
C ASP A 66 -7.33 0.40 18.78
N GLU A 67 -7.19 -0.02 20.04
CA GLU A 67 -5.89 -0.38 20.62
C GLU A 67 -5.30 -1.63 19.95
N ALA A 68 -6.16 -2.61 19.62
CA ALA A 68 -5.78 -3.81 18.88
C ALA A 68 -5.30 -3.47 17.46
N ALA A 69 -5.96 -2.55 16.77
CA ALA A 69 -5.56 -2.07 15.45
C ALA A 69 -4.22 -1.33 15.53
N GLN A 70 -4.07 -0.40 16.47
CA GLN A 70 -2.82 0.31 16.70
C GLN A 70 -1.66 -0.63 17.04
N LYS A 71 -1.92 -1.73 17.75
CA LYS A 71 -0.88 -2.74 18.03
C LYS A 71 -0.39 -3.43 16.76
N ALA A 72 -1.27 -3.73 15.81
CA ALA A 72 -0.88 -4.27 14.51
C ALA A 72 -0.10 -3.22 13.69
N VAL A 73 -0.55 -1.96 13.69
CA VAL A 73 0.13 -0.84 13.04
C VAL A 73 1.56 -0.64 13.59
N ARG A 74 1.72 -0.55 14.91
CA ARG A 74 3.04 -0.41 15.55
C ARG A 74 3.97 -1.58 15.25
N TRP A 75 3.42 -2.80 15.17
CA TRP A 75 4.20 -3.96 14.76
C TRP A 75 4.72 -3.80 13.33
N GLY A 76 3.87 -3.36 12.41
CA GLY A 76 4.25 -3.09 11.03
C GLY A 76 5.31 -2.02 10.87
N GLN A 77 5.14 -0.87 11.53
CA GLN A 77 6.14 0.20 11.55
C GLN A 77 7.49 -0.31 12.08
N LYS A 78 7.48 -1.18 13.11
CA LYS A 78 8.70 -1.78 13.64
C LYS A 78 9.33 -2.72 12.60
N THR A 79 8.58 -3.64 12.00
CA THR A 79 9.13 -4.62 11.06
C THR A 79 9.62 -3.99 9.76
N GLU A 80 8.97 -2.93 9.30
CA GLU A 80 9.39 -2.14 8.16
C GLU A 80 10.70 -1.39 8.46
N ARG A 81 10.85 -0.86 9.69
CA ARG A 81 12.11 -0.26 10.17
C ARG A 81 13.25 -1.26 10.30
N THR A 82 12.99 -2.48 10.80
CA THR A 82 14.06 -3.38 11.24
C THR A 82 14.36 -4.56 10.32
N PHE A 83 13.38 -5.22 9.70
CA PHE A 83 13.62 -6.55 9.11
C PHE A 83 13.35 -6.64 7.60
N TYR A 84 12.35 -5.92 7.08
CA TYR A 84 11.96 -6.00 5.67
C TYR A 84 12.44 -4.82 4.83
N GLY A 85 12.53 -3.62 5.42
CA GLY A 85 12.83 -2.40 4.71
C GLY A 85 14.26 -1.91 4.89
N THR A 86 14.54 -1.17 5.96
CA THR A 86 15.80 -0.39 6.08
C THR A 86 17.08 -1.23 6.14
N LEU A 87 17.07 -2.40 6.80
CA LEU A 87 18.29 -3.23 6.93
C LEU A 87 18.60 -4.10 5.71
N VAL A 88 17.60 -4.43 4.88
CA VAL A 88 17.76 -5.35 3.74
C VAL A 88 17.68 -4.63 2.40
N SER A 89 16.71 -3.72 2.21
CA SER A 89 16.50 -2.97 0.96
C SER A 89 16.83 -1.47 1.08
N GLY A 90 16.93 -0.94 2.30
CA GLY A 90 17.16 0.49 2.55
C GLY A 90 15.93 1.37 2.32
N VAL A 91 14.73 0.78 2.18
CA VAL A 91 13.46 1.47 1.89
C VAL A 91 12.48 1.25 3.03
N TYR A 92 11.76 2.28 3.46
CA TYR A 92 10.59 2.16 4.33
C TYR A 92 9.38 2.70 3.59
N SER A 93 8.39 1.87 3.30
CA SER A 93 7.25 2.28 2.46
C SER A 93 5.99 2.55 3.28
N ASN A 94 5.49 3.78 3.21
CA ASN A 94 4.18 4.09 3.76
C ASN A 94 3.05 3.40 2.98
N ALA A 95 3.26 3.07 1.70
CA ALA A 95 2.30 2.30 0.91
C ALA A 95 2.23 0.82 1.34
N ASP A 96 3.34 0.24 1.83
CA ASP A 96 3.32 -1.10 2.44
C ASP A 96 2.54 -1.12 3.75
N LEU A 97 2.73 -0.11 4.60
CA LEU A 97 1.94 0.01 5.84
C LEU A 97 0.45 0.15 5.54
N PHE A 98 0.11 0.98 4.55
CA PHE A 98 -1.26 1.10 4.08
C PHE A 98 -1.81 -0.25 3.61
N ALA A 99 -1.09 -0.94 2.71
CA ALA A 99 -1.50 -2.24 2.16
C ALA A 99 -1.74 -3.28 3.28
N ASN A 100 -0.83 -3.34 4.26
CA ASN A 100 -0.98 -4.22 5.42
C ASN A 100 -2.25 -3.87 6.23
N TYR A 101 -2.49 -2.58 6.48
CA TYR A 101 -3.63 -2.11 7.25
C TYR A 101 -4.96 -2.42 6.57
N VAL A 102 -5.10 -2.08 5.29
CA VAL A 102 -6.33 -2.39 4.56
C VAL A 102 -6.50 -3.87 4.30
N GLY A 103 -5.41 -4.64 4.22
CA GLY A 103 -5.42 -6.09 4.22
C GLY A 103 -6.00 -6.68 5.52
N MET A 104 -5.63 -6.14 6.68
CA MET A 104 -6.25 -6.49 7.96
C MET A 104 -7.77 -6.26 7.92
N LYS A 105 -8.19 -5.07 7.47
CA LYS A 105 -9.61 -4.70 7.33
C LYS A 105 -10.34 -5.59 6.32
N PHE A 106 -9.67 -6.03 5.26
CA PHE A 106 -10.20 -7.02 4.33
C PHE A 106 -10.51 -8.35 5.02
N TYR A 107 -9.58 -8.91 5.79
CA TYR A 107 -9.82 -10.16 6.54
C TYR A 107 -10.92 -10.02 7.60
N GLN A 108 -11.02 -8.87 8.25
CA GLN A 108 -12.17 -8.55 9.11
C GLN A 108 -13.47 -8.55 8.30
N GLY A 109 -13.45 -7.91 7.14
CA GLY A 109 -14.59 -7.78 6.21
C GLY A 109 -15.07 -9.10 5.60
N LEU A 110 -14.31 -10.18 5.75
CA LEU A 110 -14.75 -11.51 5.33
C LEU A 110 -15.93 -11.99 6.17
N THR A 111 -15.89 -11.81 7.50
CA THR A 111 -16.88 -12.42 8.41
C THR A 111 -17.71 -11.43 9.21
N ARG A 112 -17.40 -10.13 9.14
CA ARG A 112 -18.16 -9.07 9.80
C ARG A 112 -18.21 -7.80 8.94
N PRO A 113 -19.22 -6.93 9.13
CA PRO A 113 -19.23 -5.63 8.49
C PRO A 113 -18.02 -4.78 8.89
N VAL A 114 -17.52 -3.97 7.94
CA VAL A 114 -16.38 -3.07 8.15
C VAL A 114 -16.72 -1.69 7.61
N LYS A 115 -16.55 -0.67 8.45
CA LYS A 115 -16.67 0.74 8.05
C LYS A 115 -15.45 1.17 7.23
N ILE A 116 -15.69 1.84 6.11
CA ILE A 116 -14.70 2.43 5.21
C ILE A 116 -15.20 3.82 4.82
N GLY A 117 -14.63 4.86 5.45
CA GLY A 117 -15.16 6.22 5.37
C GLY A 117 -16.62 6.28 5.81
N ASN A 118 -17.47 6.87 4.95
CA ASN A 118 -18.90 7.00 5.22
C ASN A 118 -19.71 5.75 4.86
N ASN A 119 -19.07 4.73 4.29
CA ASN A 119 -19.73 3.51 3.83
C ASN A 119 -19.47 2.35 4.79
N THR A 120 -20.45 1.47 4.94
CA THR A 120 -20.27 0.19 5.63
C THR A 120 -20.28 -0.93 4.61
N LYS A 121 -19.15 -1.63 4.48
CA LYS A 121 -19.03 -2.82 3.65
C LYS A 121 -19.61 -4.02 4.44
N PRO A 122 -20.58 -4.77 3.89
CA PRO A 122 -21.11 -5.96 4.57
C PRO A 122 -20.08 -7.09 4.62
N ALA A 123 -20.32 -8.07 5.51
CA ALA A 123 -19.56 -9.32 5.56
C ALA A 123 -19.71 -10.09 4.24
N VAL A 124 -18.64 -10.74 3.79
CA VAL A 124 -18.66 -11.56 2.56
C VAL A 124 -19.17 -12.97 2.84
N LEU A 125 -18.90 -13.48 4.05
CA LEU A 125 -19.19 -14.82 4.50
C LEU A 125 -20.13 -14.78 5.70
N LEU A 126 -21.16 -15.61 5.65
CA LEU A 126 -22.14 -15.82 6.71
C LEU A 126 -22.04 -17.25 7.21
N LEU A 127 -22.01 -17.42 8.53
CA LEU A 127 -22.05 -18.74 9.15
C LEU A 127 -23.52 -19.17 9.29
N LYS A 128 -23.95 -20.14 8.49
CA LYS A 128 -25.30 -20.73 8.53
C LYS A 128 -25.19 -22.22 8.86
N ASN A 129 -25.82 -22.67 9.94
CA ASN A 129 -25.80 -24.09 10.36
C ASN A 129 -24.37 -24.68 10.47
N GLY A 130 -23.40 -23.91 10.98
CA GLY A 130 -22.01 -24.33 11.10
C GLY A 130 -21.19 -24.31 9.79
N ILE A 131 -21.79 -23.88 8.67
CA ILE A 131 -21.15 -23.82 7.35
C ILE A 131 -20.99 -22.35 6.92
N TRP A 132 -19.80 -21.99 6.47
CA TRP A 132 -19.56 -20.69 5.85
C TRP A 132 -20.16 -20.66 4.44
N THR A 133 -21.03 -19.68 4.20
CA THR A 133 -21.70 -19.44 2.92
C THR A 133 -21.42 -18.01 2.46
N LEU A 134 -21.42 -17.76 1.15
CA LEU A 134 -21.35 -16.39 0.64
C LEU A 134 -22.62 -15.63 1.02
N ALA A 135 -22.47 -14.35 1.37
CA ALA A 135 -23.60 -13.47 1.64
C ALA A 135 -24.48 -13.35 0.38
N GLU A 136 -25.80 -13.42 0.56
CA GLU A 136 -26.77 -13.24 -0.52
C GLU A 136 -26.62 -11.84 -1.12
N ASN A 137 -26.67 -11.74 -2.46
CA ASN A 137 -26.47 -10.49 -3.21
C ASN A 137 -25.10 -9.79 -3.02
N ALA A 138 -24.05 -10.52 -2.61
CA ALA A 138 -22.72 -9.97 -2.57
C ALA A 138 -22.21 -9.68 -4.00
N ASP A 139 -22.25 -8.42 -4.44
CA ASP A 139 -21.51 -7.99 -5.63
C ASP A 139 -20.00 -8.02 -5.31
N LEU A 140 -19.43 -9.23 -5.41
CA LEU A 140 -18.02 -9.48 -5.10
C LEU A 140 -17.09 -8.69 -6.02
N ARG A 141 -17.49 -8.43 -7.27
CA ARG A 141 -16.65 -7.65 -8.20
C ARG A 141 -16.49 -6.22 -7.71
N THR A 142 -17.58 -5.63 -7.19
CA THR A 142 -17.55 -4.25 -6.69
C THR A 142 -17.05 -4.16 -5.25
N PHE A 143 -17.38 -5.12 -4.39
CA PHE A 143 -17.18 -4.96 -2.94
C PHE A 143 -16.05 -5.78 -2.34
N LEU A 144 -15.47 -6.76 -3.05
CA LEU A 144 -14.46 -7.63 -2.43
C LEU A 144 -13.13 -6.89 -2.17
N ILE A 145 -12.54 -6.31 -3.22
CA ILE A 145 -11.20 -5.70 -3.17
C ILE A 145 -11.25 -4.19 -3.39
N LYS A 146 -12.05 -3.72 -4.35
CA LYS A 146 -12.08 -2.31 -4.78
C LYS A 146 -12.17 -1.30 -3.64
N PRO A 147 -12.96 -1.49 -2.56
CA PRO A 147 -13.03 -0.51 -1.46
C PRO A 147 -11.71 -0.26 -0.72
N PHE A 148 -10.73 -1.17 -0.87
CA PHE A 148 -9.43 -1.09 -0.23
C PHE A 148 -8.33 -0.54 -1.15
N ILE A 149 -8.65 -0.31 -2.43
CA ILE A 149 -7.70 0.19 -3.42
C ILE A 149 -7.84 1.70 -3.52
N SER A 150 -6.77 2.42 -3.18
CA SER A 150 -6.73 3.88 -3.24
C SER A 150 -5.30 4.39 -3.47
N ASN A 151 -5.14 5.69 -3.74
CA ASN A 151 -3.84 6.33 -3.97
C ASN A 151 -2.84 6.20 -2.81
N HIS A 152 -3.28 5.74 -1.63
CA HIS A 152 -2.36 5.35 -0.56
C HIS A 152 -1.45 4.16 -0.95
N LEU A 153 -1.79 3.36 -1.97
CA LEU A 153 -0.90 2.32 -2.50
C LEU A 153 0.16 2.88 -3.46
N ASN A 154 -0.04 4.11 -3.96
CA ASN A 154 0.84 4.71 -4.95
C ASN A 154 2.01 5.40 -4.26
N GLU A 155 3.22 4.85 -4.36
CA GLU A 155 4.42 5.39 -3.71
C GLU A 155 4.88 6.76 -4.23
N ALA A 156 4.39 7.20 -5.40
CA ALA A 156 4.62 8.57 -5.86
C ALA A 156 3.74 9.60 -5.10
N LEU A 157 2.61 9.16 -4.53
CA LEU A 157 1.65 9.98 -3.80
C LEU A 157 1.71 9.75 -2.28
N ASN A 158 2.05 8.53 -1.84
CA ASN A 158 2.27 8.12 -0.46
C ASN A 158 3.74 7.68 -0.28
N PRO A 159 4.65 8.62 0.02
CA PRO A 159 6.08 8.46 -0.22
C PRO A 159 6.76 7.49 0.73
N SER A 160 7.81 6.86 0.22
CA SER A 160 8.74 6.02 0.98
C SER A 160 9.91 6.85 1.54
N MET A 161 10.50 6.38 2.64
CA MET A 161 11.78 6.86 3.15
C MET A 161 12.90 5.96 2.65
N PHE A 162 14.08 6.57 2.47
CA PHE A 162 15.27 5.89 1.98
C PHE A 162 16.44 6.20 2.91
N ILE A 163 17.33 5.22 3.11
CA ILE A 163 18.62 5.48 3.74
C ILE A 163 19.41 6.53 2.94
N LYS A 164 20.29 7.29 3.63
CA LYS A 164 20.97 8.47 3.06
C LYS A 164 21.61 8.22 1.68
N GLY A 165 22.31 7.10 1.49
CA GLY A 165 22.96 6.76 0.22
C GLY A 165 21.97 6.47 -0.92
N LEU A 166 20.94 5.67 -0.64
CA LEU A 166 19.92 5.30 -1.62
C LEU A 166 19.06 6.51 -2.01
N ARG A 167 18.71 7.37 -1.04
CA ARG A 167 17.89 8.57 -1.26
C ARG A 167 18.41 9.46 -2.38
N SER A 168 19.71 9.76 -2.36
CA SER A 168 20.33 10.63 -3.37
C SER A 168 20.28 10.03 -4.77
N SER A 169 20.47 8.71 -4.87
CA SER A 169 20.36 7.96 -6.13
C SER A 169 18.93 7.96 -6.67
N VAL A 170 17.95 7.65 -5.80
CA VAL A 170 16.52 7.66 -6.15
C VAL A 170 16.09 9.05 -6.61
N ARG A 171 16.42 10.11 -5.85
CA ARG A 171 16.08 11.49 -6.22
C ARG A 171 16.66 11.90 -7.57
N ARG A 172 17.92 11.54 -7.85
CA ARG A 172 18.57 11.81 -9.15
C ARG A 172 17.86 11.08 -10.29
N THR A 173 17.49 9.83 -10.07
CA THR A 173 16.81 8.99 -11.06
C THR A 173 15.42 9.53 -11.36
N VAL A 174 14.62 9.84 -10.33
CA VAL A 174 13.30 10.46 -10.48
C VAL A 174 13.39 11.78 -11.26
N ARG A 175 14.35 12.65 -10.91
CA ARG A 175 14.56 13.92 -11.61
C ARG A 175 14.88 13.72 -13.09
N LYS A 176 15.76 12.77 -13.42
CA LYS A 176 16.20 12.52 -14.80
C LYS A 176 15.16 11.79 -15.64
N GLN A 177 14.46 10.81 -15.07
CA GLN A 177 13.65 9.85 -15.84
C GLN A 177 12.16 10.08 -15.69
N SER A 178 11.68 10.52 -14.53
CA SER A 178 10.25 10.54 -14.20
C SER A 178 9.64 11.93 -14.26
N CYS A 179 10.37 12.98 -13.87
CA CYS A 179 9.79 14.33 -13.76
C CYS A 179 9.22 14.86 -15.08
N GLN A 180 9.95 14.73 -16.19
CA GLN A 180 9.46 15.16 -17.51
C GLN A 180 8.19 14.40 -17.93
N GLN A 181 8.17 13.08 -17.71
CA GLN A 181 7.00 12.24 -18.02
C GLN A 181 5.80 12.62 -17.16
N TRP A 182 6.03 12.83 -15.86
CA TRP A 182 4.99 13.23 -14.92
C TRP A 182 4.38 14.58 -15.26
N LEU A 183 5.21 15.60 -15.50
CA LEU A 183 4.75 16.94 -15.86
C LEU A 183 3.98 16.94 -17.19
N LYS A 184 4.37 16.11 -18.15
CA LYS A 184 3.64 15.94 -19.42
C LYS A 184 2.30 15.25 -19.21
N GLN A 185 2.24 14.24 -18.34
CA GLN A 185 1.03 13.47 -18.07
C GLN A 185 0.02 14.27 -17.23
N TYR A 186 0.51 15.12 -16.32
CA TYR A 186 -0.30 15.91 -15.39
C TYR A 186 0.05 17.40 -15.48
N PRO A 187 -0.22 18.07 -16.61
CA PRO A 187 0.21 19.45 -16.86
C PRO A 187 -0.42 20.47 -15.90
N ASN A 188 -1.57 20.13 -15.31
CA ASN A 188 -2.32 21.01 -14.43
C ASN A 188 -2.05 20.77 -12.93
N LEU A 189 -1.24 19.76 -12.55
CA LEU A 189 -0.91 19.51 -11.15
C LEU A 189 0.22 20.44 -10.70
N SER A 190 -0.06 21.28 -9.71
CA SER A 190 0.94 22.15 -9.09
C SER A 190 1.68 21.45 -7.94
N GLN A 191 2.79 22.05 -7.51
CA GLN A 191 3.49 21.62 -6.30
C GLN A 191 2.58 21.66 -5.06
N THR A 192 1.69 22.67 -4.98
CA THR A 192 0.72 22.81 -3.89
C THR A 192 -0.28 21.67 -3.87
N ASP A 193 -0.82 21.28 -5.03
CA ASP A 193 -1.79 20.17 -5.12
C ASP A 193 -1.17 18.84 -4.67
N LEU A 194 0.10 18.62 -5.03
CA LEU A 194 0.84 17.42 -4.62
C LEU A 194 1.13 17.41 -3.12
N ASN A 195 1.45 18.56 -2.52
CA ASN A 195 1.63 18.66 -1.07
C ASN A 195 0.30 18.44 -0.34
N GLN A 196 -0.81 18.97 -0.84
CA GLN A 196 -2.15 18.69 -0.29
C GLN A 196 -2.52 17.21 -0.41
N THR A 197 -2.16 16.57 -1.53
CA THR A 197 -2.35 15.12 -1.73
C THR A 197 -1.55 14.33 -0.70
N LEU A 198 -0.30 14.73 -0.43
CA LEU A 198 0.53 14.10 0.60
C LEU A 198 -0.11 14.23 1.98
N GLU A 199 -0.55 15.43 2.37
CA GLU A 199 -1.23 15.62 3.66
C GLU A 199 -2.51 14.78 3.76
N GLY A 200 -3.30 14.73 2.69
CA GLY A 200 -4.50 13.89 2.61
C GLY A 200 -4.21 12.39 2.67
N SER A 201 -2.97 11.96 2.36
CA SER A 201 -2.56 10.56 2.42
C SER A 201 -2.16 10.09 3.81
N LYS A 202 -1.99 10.97 4.80
CA LYS A 202 -1.52 10.59 6.15
C LYS A 202 -2.52 9.70 6.91
N PHE A 203 -3.81 9.81 6.56
CA PHE A 203 -4.89 9.02 7.15
C PHE A 203 -5.77 8.44 6.06
N TRP A 204 -6.20 7.20 6.24
CA TRP A 204 -7.15 6.58 5.34
C TRP A 204 -8.56 6.71 5.90
N TYR A 205 -9.35 7.65 5.34
CA TYR A 205 -10.69 7.96 5.85
C TYR A 205 -10.73 8.29 7.36
N GLY A 206 -9.69 8.96 7.86
CA GLY A 206 -9.52 9.29 9.28
C GLY A 206 -8.93 8.15 10.12
N GLU A 207 -8.68 6.97 9.54
CA GLU A 207 -8.02 5.86 10.22
C GLU A 207 -6.49 5.97 10.09
N ASP A 208 -5.80 5.82 11.22
CA ASP A 208 -4.33 5.76 11.27
C ASP A 208 -3.86 4.36 10.86
N TYR A 209 -3.27 4.27 9.67
CA TYR A 209 -2.67 3.04 9.15
C TYR A 209 -1.18 2.91 9.47
N GLY A 210 -0.59 3.91 10.13
CA GLY A 210 0.82 3.93 10.50
C GLY A 210 1.71 4.82 9.66
N PHE A 211 1.17 5.80 8.93
CA PHE A 211 1.97 6.76 8.17
C PHE A 211 3.10 7.31 9.05
N THR A 212 4.32 7.28 8.53
CA THR A 212 5.51 7.80 9.22
C THR A 212 6.07 8.95 8.42
N ASP A 213 5.97 10.14 9.00
CA ASP A 213 6.42 11.38 8.38
C ASP A 213 7.95 11.49 8.34
N SER A 214 8.47 12.25 7.37
CA SER A 214 9.89 12.48 7.18
C SER A 214 10.17 13.71 6.34
N GLU A 215 11.06 14.57 6.82
CA GLU A 215 11.63 15.67 6.03
C GLU A 215 12.47 15.15 4.85
N ASN A 216 12.85 13.87 4.88
CA ASN A 216 13.72 13.24 3.90
C ASN A 216 12.98 12.48 2.80
N PHE A 217 11.67 12.67 2.64
CA PHE A 217 10.95 12.07 1.51
C PHE A 217 11.55 12.49 0.17
N VAL A 218 11.42 11.59 -0.82
CA VAL A 218 11.58 11.91 -2.24
C VAL A 218 10.18 11.93 -2.82
N THR A 219 9.64 13.12 -3.07
CA THR A 219 8.29 13.30 -3.62
C THR A 219 8.37 13.96 -4.98
N ILE A 220 7.33 13.82 -5.79
CA ILE A 220 7.23 14.58 -7.05
C ILE A 220 7.28 16.09 -6.76
N ALA A 221 6.57 16.56 -5.73
CA ALA A 221 6.54 17.96 -5.32
C ALA A 221 7.94 18.52 -5.01
N ASN A 222 8.77 17.80 -4.28
CA ASN A 222 10.09 18.28 -3.87
C ASN A 222 11.22 17.94 -4.86
N THR A 223 10.97 17.07 -5.85
CA THR A 223 12.00 16.61 -6.79
C THR A 223 11.83 17.21 -8.18
N CYS A 224 10.59 17.38 -8.64
CA CYS A 224 10.26 17.82 -10.00
C CYS A 224 9.96 19.31 -10.11
N PHE A 225 9.60 19.99 -9.01
CA PHE A 225 9.31 21.42 -8.98
C PHE A 225 10.41 22.25 -8.30
N SER A 226 11.37 21.59 -7.65
CA SER A 226 12.56 22.26 -7.10
C SER A 226 13.57 22.48 -8.23
N ASN A 227 13.99 23.73 -8.43
CA ASN A 227 15.16 24.06 -9.26
C ASN A 227 16.41 23.35 -8.71
#